data_AF-A0A525CEJ7-F1
#
_entry.id   AF-A0A525CEJ7-F1
#
_cell.length_a   1.000
_cell.length_b   1.000
_cell.length_c   1.000
_cell.angle_alpha   90.00
_cell.angle_beta   90.00
_cell.angle_gamma   90.00
#
_symmetry.space_group_name_H-M   'P 1'
#
loop_
_entity.id
_entity.type
_entity.pdbx_description
1 polymer ?
#
loop_
_entity_poly.entity_id
_entity_poly.type
_entity_poly.pdbx_seq_one_letter_code
_entity_poly.pdbx_strand_id
1 'polypeptide(L)'
;MTTHTPSTNSLIRFAALVAALTLLSIMASPAWPQSGEFYLNDGGLGFVFHGDHPGEVHVDPHGGAHGGYDPHDPHSGGVQHHFMPDVDLPGMDFHEFPAMSNDPVECFDACVHDPGCRAYTFVRPGIQGPHAHCWLKHDVPHAVPNGGMDSGIVR
;
A
#
# COMPACT_ATOMS: atom_id res chain seq x y z
N MET A 1 27.91 43.90 -39.44
CA MET A 1 27.28 43.16 -38.32
C MET A 1 26.45 44.15 -37.54
N THR A 2 25.13 44.15 -37.72
CA THR A 2 24.21 45.02 -36.97
C THR A 2 23.86 44.34 -35.65
N THR A 3 24.30 44.92 -34.53
CA THR A 3 23.95 44.46 -33.19
C THR A 3 22.57 44.98 -32.83
N HIS A 4 21.55 44.11 -32.85
CA HIS A 4 20.23 44.43 -32.34
C HIS A 4 20.25 44.40 -30.82
N THR A 5 20.22 45.57 -30.19
CA THR A 5 19.96 45.71 -28.75
C THR A 5 18.44 45.67 -28.54
N PRO A 6 17.89 44.69 -27.79
CA PRO A 6 16.46 44.65 -27.51
C PRO A 6 16.05 45.86 -26.67
N SER A 7 14.90 46.46 -26.98
CA SER A 7 14.34 47.55 -26.17
C SER A 7 13.92 47.05 -24.79
N THR A 8 13.94 47.94 -23.80
CA THR A 8 13.50 47.65 -22.42
C THR A 8 12.10 47.06 -22.36
N ASN A 9 11.18 47.55 -23.19
CA ASN A 9 9.82 47.00 -23.29
C ASN A 9 9.78 45.57 -23.83
N SER A 10 10.69 45.21 -24.74
CA SER A 10 10.81 43.84 -25.23
C SER A 10 11.27 42.93 -24.09
N LEU A 11 12.31 43.33 -23.37
CA LEU A 11 12.85 42.58 -22.23
C LEU A 11 11.81 42.39 -21.12
N ILE A 12 11.03 43.42 -20.79
CA ILE A 12 9.94 43.33 -19.79
C ILE A 12 8.87 42.33 -20.22
N ARG A 13 8.46 42.36 -21.50
CA ARG A 13 7.46 41.42 -22.05
C ARG A 13 7.97 39.97 -22.05
N PHE A 14 9.23 39.77 -22.41
CA PHE A 14 9.87 38.46 -22.34
C PHE A 14 9.94 37.93 -20.89
N ALA A 15 10.33 38.78 -19.94
CA ALA A 15 10.36 38.39 -18.52
C ALA A 15 8.97 38.02 -17.99
N ALA A 16 7.93 38.79 -18.33
CA ALA A 16 6.55 38.51 -17.94
C ALA A 16 6.02 37.20 -18.55
N LEU A 17 6.34 36.93 -19.83
CA LEU A 17 5.97 35.67 -20.50
C LEU A 17 6.66 34.47 -19.86
N VAL A 18 7.96 34.57 -19.56
CA VAL A 18 8.70 33.49 -18.88
C VAL A 18 8.12 33.23 -17.49
N ALA A 19 7.82 34.27 -16.70
CA ALA A 19 7.20 34.11 -15.39
C ALA A 19 5.79 33.49 -15.45
N ALA A 20 4.98 33.86 -16.44
CA ALA A 20 3.66 33.27 -16.63
C ALA A 20 3.75 31.78 -17.02
N LEU A 21 4.70 31.42 -17.89
CA LEU A 21 4.93 30.03 -18.31
C LEU A 21 5.48 29.16 -17.17
N THR A 22 6.39 29.68 -16.33
CA THR A 22 6.88 28.91 -15.18
C THR A 22 5.78 28.69 -14.14
N LEU A 23 4.93 29.68 -13.88
CA LEU A 23 3.76 29.53 -13.00
C LEU A 23 2.74 28.53 -13.56
N LEU A 24 2.48 28.55 -14.86
CA LEU A 24 1.53 27.62 -15.49
C LEU A 24 2.03 26.16 -15.39
N SER A 25 3.33 25.93 -15.53
CA SER A 25 3.94 24.59 -15.36
C SER A 25 3.87 24.08 -13.90
N ILE A 26 4.00 24.98 -12.92
CA ILE A 26 3.85 24.63 -11.49
C ILE A 26 2.39 24.23 -11.19
N MET A 27 1.41 24.95 -11.75
CA MET A 27 -0.02 24.67 -11.55
C MET A 27 -0.51 23.43 -12.31
N ALA A 28 0.15 23.06 -13.40
CA ALA A 28 -0.17 21.88 -14.20
C ALA A 28 0.53 20.59 -13.73
N SER A 29 1.30 20.66 -12.64
CA SER A 29 1.97 19.48 -12.08
C SER A 29 0.93 18.56 -11.42
N PRO A 30 0.84 17.26 -11.78
CA PRO A 30 -0.12 16.31 -11.19
C PRO A 30 0.17 15.94 -9.72
N ALA A 31 0.94 16.76 -9.01
CA ALA A 31 1.36 16.56 -7.62
C ALA A 31 0.52 17.35 -6.61
N TRP A 32 -0.65 17.86 -6.99
CA TRP A 32 -1.63 18.38 -6.05
C TRP A 32 -2.63 17.26 -5.72
N PRO A 33 -2.56 16.64 -4.53
CA PRO A 33 -3.58 15.71 -4.08
C PRO A 33 -4.91 16.48 -3.88
N GLN A 34 -5.94 16.08 -4.60
CA GLN A 34 -7.25 16.75 -4.66
C GLN A 34 -8.21 16.39 -3.49
N SER A 35 -7.73 16.01 -2.30
CA SER A 35 -8.65 15.70 -1.20
C SER A 35 -8.05 15.98 0.17
N GLY A 36 -7.96 17.26 0.53
CA GLY A 36 -7.89 17.64 1.92
C GLY A 36 -8.83 18.81 2.24
N GLU A 37 -9.52 18.73 3.36
CA GLU A 37 -10.33 19.84 3.88
C GLU A 37 -9.54 20.61 4.94
N PHE A 38 -9.55 21.94 4.83
CA PHE A 38 -9.10 22.81 5.90
C PHE A 38 -10.24 22.97 6.91
N TYR A 39 -9.95 22.72 8.18
CA TYR A 39 -10.90 23.01 9.26
C TYR A 39 -10.27 23.94 10.30
N LEU A 40 -11.08 24.88 10.79
CA LEU A 40 -10.71 25.79 11.88
C LEU A 40 -11.26 25.23 13.19
N ASN A 41 -10.39 25.01 14.17
CA ASN A 41 -10.78 24.70 15.54
C ASN A 41 -10.15 25.70 16.52
N ASP A 42 -10.43 25.54 17.81
CA ASP A 42 -9.93 26.43 18.86
C ASP A 42 -8.40 26.42 19.02
N GLY A 43 -7.71 25.46 18.39
CA GLY A 43 -6.24 25.39 18.30
C GLY A 43 -5.63 26.00 17.04
N GLY A 44 -6.45 26.46 16.08
CA GLY A 44 -6.00 27.10 14.84
C GLY A 44 -6.49 26.39 13.57
N LEU A 45 -5.81 26.69 12.46
CA LEU A 45 -6.10 26.13 11.14
C LEU A 45 -5.42 24.77 10.99
N GLY A 46 -6.21 23.70 10.86
CA GLY A 46 -5.76 22.35 10.58
C GLY A 46 -6.02 21.94 9.14
N PHE A 47 -5.20 21.02 8.62
CA PHE A 47 -5.37 20.42 7.29
C PHE A 47 -5.45 18.90 7.43
N VAL A 48 -6.52 18.30 6.93
CA VAL A 48 -6.70 16.84 6.95
C VAL A 48 -6.53 16.31 5.52
N PHE A 49 -5.54 15.45 5.30
CA PHE A 49 -5.44 14.68 4.06
C PHE A 49 -6.34 13.44 4.18
N HIS A 50 -7.32 13.27 3.30
CA HIS A 50 -8.01 11.99 3.14
C HIS A 50 -7.24 11.14 2.14
N GLY A 51 -6.28 10.38 2.65
CA GLY A 51 -5.55 9.34 1.92
C GLY A 51 -5.18 8.23 2.89
N ASP A 52 -5.84 7.08 2.77
CA ASP A 52 -5.48 5.85 3.47
C ASP A 52 -4.03 5.47 3.13
N HIS A 53 -3.10 5.85 3.99
CA HIS A 53 -1.73 5.36 4.00
C HIS A 53 -1.61 4.24 5.03
N PRO A 54 -1.16 3.03 4.65
CA PRO A 54 -0.73 2.04 5.63
C PRO A 54 0.52 2.57 6.33
N GLY A 55 0.38 2.94 7.61
CA GLY A 55 1.50 3.32 8.48
C GLY A 55 1.45 4.72 9.11
N GLU A 56 0.37 5.49 8.93
CA GLU A 56 0.25 6.77 9.64
C GLU A 56 -0.21 6.55 11.09
N VAL A 57 0.61 7.02 12.03
CA VAL A 57 0.32 7.00 13.46
C VAL A 57 -0.74 8.06 13.74
N HIS A 58 -1.97 7.63 14.02
CA HIS A 58 -2.98 8.55 14.56
C HIS A 58 -2.57 8.94 15.98
N VAL A 59 -2.43 10.24 16.22
CA VAL A 59 -2.17 10.79 17.55
C VAL A 59 -3.50 11.26 18.12
N ASP A 60 -4.00 10.54 19.11
CA ASP A 60 -5.25 10.89 19.78
C ASP A 60 -5.11 12.22 20.57
N PRO A 61 -6.22 12.90 20.92
CA PRO A 61 -6.21 14.16 21.69
C PRO A 61 -5.52 14.07 23.07
N HIS A 62 -5.21 12.86 23.53
CA HIS A 62 -4.48 12.59 24.78
C HIS A 62 -2.97 12.34 24.56
N GLY A 63 -2.45 12.48 23.33
CA GLY A 63 -1.03 12.33 23.01
C GLY A 63 -0.56 10.88 22.88
N GLY A 64 -1.48 9.93 22.72
CA GLY A 64 -1.19 8.52 22.45
C GLY A 64 -0.96 8.29 20.96
N ALA A 65 0.14 7.63 20.62
CA ALA A 65 0.48 7.20 19.26
C ALA A 65 0.11 5.73 19.09
N HIS A 66 -1.01 5.43 18.42
CA HIS A 66 -1.40 4.06 18.10
C HIS A 66 -1.17 3.81 16.60
N GLY A 67 -0.16 2.98 16.29
CA GLY A 67 -0.07 2.34 14.98
C GLY A 67 -1.07 1.19 14.95
N GLY A 68 -1.97 1.18 13.98
CA GLY A 68 -3.10 0.25 13.90
C GLY A 68 -2.69 -1.22 13.99
N TYR A 69 -2.77 -1.79 15.19
CA TYR A 69 -3.30 -3.09 15.57
C TYR A 69 -3.33 -3.07 17.11
N ASP A 70 -4.51 -2.90 17.70
CA ASP A 70 -4.67 -3.07 19.15
C ASP A 70 -5.09 -4.53 19.40
N PRO A 71 -4.24 -5.39 20.00
CA PRO A 71 -4.59 -6.78 20.30
C PRO A 71 -5.73 -6.93 21.30
N HIS A 72 -6.25 -5.83 21.86
CA HIS A 72 -7.27 -5.81 22.90
C HIS A 72 -8.54 -5.04 22.52
N ASP A 73 -8.75 -4.68 21.26
CA ASP A 73 -10.05 -4.17 20.81
C ASP A 73 -11.03 -5.32 20.51
N PRO A 74 -12.06 -5.56 21.34
CA PRO A 74 -13.07 -6.57 21.08
C PRO A 74 -14.05 -6.20 19.96
N HIS A 75 -13.87 -5.05 19.28
CA HIS A 75 -14.70 -4.59 18.16
C HIS A 75 -13.97 -4.53 16.82
N SER A 76 -12.68 -4.87 16.78
CA SER A 76 -11.97 -5.13 15.55
C SER A 76 -12.32 -6.54 15.06
N GLY A 77 -13.27 -6.62 14.12
CA GLY A 77 -13.56 -7.84 13.34
C GLY A 77 -12.42 -8.21 12.38
N GLY A 78 -11.17 -8.17 12.86
CA GLY A 78 -9.97 -8.52 12.12
C GLY A 78 -9.88 -10.03 11.93
N VAL A 79 -9.51 -10.44 10.73
CA VAL A 79 -9.33 -11.85 10.39
C VAL A 79 -8.14 -12.40 11.16
N GLN A 80 -8.33 -13.53 11.85
CA GLN A 80 -7.27 -14.15 12.64
C GLN A 80 -6.32 -14.89 11.69
N HIS A 81 -5.05 -14.47 11.66
CA HIS A 81 -4.01 -15.06 10.82
C HIS A 81 -2.97 -15.79 11.67
N HIS A 82 -2.73 -17.07 11.36
CA HIS A 82 -1.64 -17.84 11.96
C HIS A 82 -0.58 -18.17 10.90
N PHE A 83 0.48 -17.36 10.86
CA PHE A 83 1.61 -17.55 9.94
C PHE A 83 2.56 -18.66 10.42
N MET A 84 3.00 -19.50 9.49
CA MET A 84 3.90 -20.63 9.71
C MET A 84 5.06 -20.57 8.69
N PRO A 85 6.22 -20.01 9.06
CA PRO A 85 7.38 -19.98 8.18
C PRO A 85 8.00 -21.37 8.01
N ASP A 86 8.60 -21.64 6.85
CA ASP A 86 9.27 -22.90 6.51
C ASP A 86 8.38 -24.13 6.73
N VAL A 87 7.09 -24.00 6.42
CA VAL A 87 6.05 -25.02 6.57
C VAL A 87 5.20 -25.09 5.30
N ASP A 88 4.98 -26.31 4.83
CA ASP A 88 3.99 -26.68 3.82
C ASP A 88 2.74 -27.26 4.50
N LEU A 89 1.58 -26.95 3.92
CA LEU A 89 0.29 -27.58 4.24
C LEU A 89 -0.17 -28.36 3.01
N PRO A 90 0.32 -29.59 2.79
CA PRO A 90 0.09 -30.29 1.53
C PRO A 90 -1.38 -30.70 1.33
N GLY A 91 -1.89 -30.45 0.12
CA GLY A 91 -3.24 -30.80 -0.30
C GLY A 91 -4.31 -29.79 0.09
N MET A 92 -5.57 -30.17 -0.12
CA MET A 92 -6.77 -29.32 0.02
C MET A 92 -6.78 -28.07 -0.87
N ASP A 93 -5.91 -28.04 -1.87
CA ASP A 93 -5.80 -26.96 -2.85
C ASP A 93 -7.06 -26.89 -3.72
N PHE A 94 -7.64 -25.69 -3.85
CA PHE A 94 -8.78 -25.45 -4.74
C PHE A 94 -8.53 -24.34 -5.75
N HIS A 95 -7.55 -23.47 -5.48
CA HIS A 95 -7.16 -22.40 -6.37
C HIS A 95 -5.66 -22.14 -6.26
N GLU A 96 -5.03 -21.77 -7.38
CA GLU A 96 -3.60 -21.49 -7.46
C GLU A 96 -3.33 -20.32 -8.39
N PHE A 97 -2.29 -19.54 -8.11
CA PHE A 97 -1.86 -18.42 -8.95
C PHE A 97 -0.41 -18.00 -8.63
N PRO A 98 0.32 -17.41 -9.61
CA PRO A 98 1.63 -16.81 -9.34
C PRO A 98 1.48 -15.53 -8.51
N ALA A 99 2.23 -15.43 -7.41
CA ALA A 99 2.34 -14.21 -6.61
C ALA A 99 3.40 -13.29 -7.22
N MET A 100 2.96 -12.28 -7.96
CA MET A 100 3.85 -11.41 -8.75
C MET A 100 4.75 -10.54 -7.88
N SER A 101 4.31 -10.23 -6.66
CA SER A 101 5.09 -9.51 -5.66
C SER A 101 6.20 -10.33 -5.02
N ASN A 102 6.12 -11.66 -5.14
CA ASN A 102 6.93 -12.62 -4.37
C ASN A 102 6.77 -12.46 -2.85
N ASP A 103 5.64 -11.94 -2.39
CA ASP A 103 5.33 -11.74 -0.97
C ASP A 103 4.19 -12.69 -0.52
N PRO A 104 4.33 -13.40 0.61
CA PRO A 104 3.28 -14.28 1.13
C PRO A 104 1.99 -13.53 1.53
N VAL A 105 2.03 -12.21 1.73
CA VAL A 105 0.83 -11.39 1.98
C VAL A 105 -0.16 -11.50 0.82
N GLU A 106 0.30 -11.67 -0.43
CA GLU A 106 -0.59 -11.83 -1.59
C GLU A 106 -1.45 -13.11 -1.48
N CYS A 107 -0.89 -14.20 -0.96
CA CYS A 107 -1.65 -15.43 -0.70
C CYS A 107 -2.62 -15.26 0.46
N PHE A 108 -2.22 -14.53 1.52
CA PHE A 108 -3.07 -14.23 2.65
C PHE A 108 -4.28 -13.39 2.23
N ASP A 109 -4.05 -12.28 1.53
CA ASP A 109 -5.11 -11.37 1.07
C ASP A 109 -6.09 -12.11 0.16
N ALA A 110 -5.60 -12.91 -0.79
CA ALA A 110 -6.47 -13.71 -1.64
C ALA A 110 -7.32 -14.71 -0.83
N CYS A 111 -6.74 -15.33 0.20
CA CYS A 111 -7.47 -16.24 1.09
C CYS A 111 -8.52 -15.52 1.94
N VAL A 112 -8.21 -14.33 2.47
CA VAL A 112 -9.16 -13.53 3.27
C VAL A 112 -10.37 -13.10 2.44
N HIS A 113 -10.17 -12.78 1.17
CA HIS A 113 -11.25 -12.36 0.27
C HIS A 113 -12.06 -13.52 -0.31
N ASP A 114 -11.65 -14.77 -0.07
CA ASP A 114 -12.38 -15.97 -0.52
C ASP A 114 -13.02 -16.69 0.68
N PRO A 115 -14.37 -16.73 0.79
CA PRO A 115 -15.06 -17.36 1.93
C PRO A 115 -14.89 -18.88 2.00
N GLY A 116 -14.44 -19.53 0.92
CA GLY A 116 -14.10 -20.94 0.87
C GLY A 116 -12.69 -21.23 1.37
N CYS A 117 -11.82 -20.22 1.47
CA CYS A 117 -10.45 -20.43 1.92
C CYS A 117 -10.36 -20.60 3.44
N ARG A 118 -9.45 -21.47 3.88
CA ARG A 118 -9.14 -21.76 5.28
C ARG A 118 -7.65 -21.72 5.56
N ALA A 119 -6.84 -21.99 4.55
CA ALA A 119 -5.39 -21.90 4.63
C ALA A 119 -4.79 -21.59 3.26
N TYR A 120 -3.53 -21.20 3.24
CA TYR A 120 -2.74 -21.05 2.03
C TYR A 120 -1.32 -21.57 2.24
N THR A 121 -0.66 -21.91 1.12
CA THR A 121 0.78 -22.14 1.08
C THR A 121 1.40 -21.27 -0.01
N PHE A 122 2.37 -20.46 0.39
CA PHE A 122 3.24 -19.66 -0.45
C PHE A 122 4.51 -20.46 -0.76
N VAL A 123 4.77 -20.70 -2.03
CA VAL A 123 6.01 -21.33 -2.50
C VAL A 123 6.95 -20.24 -2.97
N ARG A 124 8.17 -20.21 -2.43
CA ARG A 124 9.16 -19.18 -2.76
C ARG A 124 9.54 -19.17 -4.25
N PRO A 125 9.95 -18.01 -4.78
CA PRO A 125 10.42 -17.91 -6.16
C PRO A 125 11.58 -18.86 -6.42
N GLY A 126 11.66 -19.38 -7.64
CA GLY A 126 12.70 -20.30 -8.09
C GLY A 126 12.40 -21.78 -7.84
N ILE A 127 11.31 -22.13 -7.12
CA ILE A 127 10.93 -23.52 -6.86
C ILE A 127 9.96 -24.04 -7.92
N GLN A 128 8.83 -23.35 -8.12
CA GLN A 128 7.79 -23.73 -9.10
C GLN A 128 7.75 -22.80 -10.32
N GLY A 129 8.61 -21.79 -10.34
CA GLY A 129 8.68 -20.79 -11.41
C GLY A 129 9.60 -19.64 -11.02
N PRO A 130 9.81 -18.65 -11.90
CA PRO A 130 10.58 -17.46 -11.58
C PRO A 130 9.89 -16.56 -10.55
N HIS A 131 8.56 -16.64 -10.44
CA HIS A 131 7.75 -15.99 -9.42
C HIS A 131 7.40 -16.98 -8.31
N ALA A 132 7.04 -16.45 -7.15
CA ALA A 132 6.40 -17.23 -6.12
C ALA A 132 5.04 -17.75 -6.59
N HIS A 133 4.54 -18.76 -5.91
CA HIS A 133 3.25 -19.38 -6.26
C HIS A 133 2.39 -19.55 -5.00
N CYS A 134 1.13 -19.15 -5.10
CA CYS A 134 0.14 -19.30 -4.04
C CYS A 134 -0.73 -20.52 -4.30
N TRP A 135 -0.96 -21.28 -3.25
CA TRP A 135 -1.89 -22.40 -3.21
C TRP A 135 -2.94 -22.13 -2.15
N LEU A 136 -4.18 -21.81 -2.55
CA LEU A 136 -5.31 -21.57 -1.65
C LEU A 136 -6.01 -22.89 -1.33
N LYS A 137 -6.37 -23.07 -0.05
CA LYS A 137 -6.85 -24.33 0.49
C LYS A 137 -8.20 -24.18 1.17
N HIS A 138 -9.09 -25.13 0.92
CA HIS A 138 -10.46 -25.10 1.43
C HIS A 138 -10.61 -25.70 2.84
N ASP A 139 -9.55 -26.31 3.36
CA ASP A 139 -9.44 -26.82 4.73
C ASP A 139 -7.99 -26.67 5.21
N VAL A 140 -7.69 -27.04 6.46
CA VAL A 140 -6.36 -26.97 7.07
C VAL A 140 -5.71 -28.37 7.14
N PRO A 141 -4.74 -28.69 6.25
CA PRO A 141 -3.99 -29.94 6.28
C PRO A 141 -3.03 -30.04 7.47
N HIS A 142 -2.38 -31.21 7.60
CA HIS A 142 -1.29 -31.40 8.54
C HIS A 142 -0.04 -30.62 8.11
N ALA A 143 0.55 -29.83 9.02
CA ALA A 143 1.76 -29.06 8.78
C ALA A 143 3.00 -29.95 8.58
N VAL A 144 3.78 -29.68 7.53
CA VAL A 144 5.02 -30.39 7.19
C VAL A 144 6.16 -29.39 7.08
N PRO A 145 7.28 -29.55 7.80
CA PRO A 145 8.44 -28.66 7.64
C PRO A 145 8.98 -28.67 6.21
N ASN A 146 9.12 -27.48 5.62
CA ASN A 146 9.66 -27.29 4.28
C ASN A 146 10.26 -25.88 4.12
N GLY A 147 11.60 -25.78 4.05
CA GLY A 147 12.31 -24.50 3.99
C GLY A 147 12.12 -23.68 2.71
N GLY A 148 11.34 -24.17 1.73
CA GLY A 148 10.99 -23.45 0.52
C GLY A 148 9.56 -22.89 0.51
N MET A 149 8.79 -23.14 1.57
CA MET A 149 7.37 -22.84 1.62
C MET A 149 7.01 -22.18 2.94
N ASP A 150 6.14 -21.18 2.86
CA ASP A 150 5.58 -20.51 4.02
C ASP A 150 4.06 -20.67 3.95
N SER A 151 3.40 -20.98 5.06
CA SER A 151 1.95 -21.24 5.06
C SER A 151 1.23 -20.33 6.05
N GLY A 152 -0.08 -20.22 5.91
CA GLY A 152 -0.92 -19.51 6.87
C GLY A 152 -2.30 -20.12 7.00
N ILE A 153 -2.88 -20.03 8.20
CA ILE A 153 -4.28 -20.38 8.47
C ILE A 153 -5.07 -19.08 8.65
N VAL A 154 -6.24 -19.01 8.04
CA VAL A 154 -7.14 -17.85 8.03
C VAL A 154 -8.45 -18.25 8.71
N ARG A 155 -8.85 -17.52 9.77
CA ARG A 155 -10.05 -17.80 10.58
C ARG A 155 -10.90 -16.57 10.85
#